data_AF-A0A353DFP2-F1
#
_entry.id   AF-A0A353DFP2-F1
#
_cell.length_a   1.000
_cell.length_b   1.000
_cell.length_c   1.000
_cell.angle_alpha   90.00
_cell.angle_beta   90.00
_cell.angle_gamma   90.00
#
_symmetry.space_group_name_H-M   'P 1'
#
loop_
_entity.id
_entity.type
_entity.pdbx_description
1 polymer ?
#
loop_
_entity_poly.entity_id
_entity_poly.type
_entity_poly.pdbx_seq_one_letter_code
_entity_poly.pdbx_strand_id
1 'polypeptide(L)'
;MEASNVRDRPGHFLFWGGGILAALLPYLLLFVKPEWRASWILDPGRFADNLAIAMRHVLIGATLGGWLWFLINRVNPISTLRSWWKTPNPFNWVWFVLSLAIYSIHNILVLMNLPLGIGEFVSAAAGRILTALIVLSLIWIGARIASLSAPRKLRMLPWVIPALIPGFLGSDALAIIFWKNSLRFVINKIDEDGPIDIARQLAAGGIHHSPAVVIAALLIFGAVLCGLCYASFRLSKKTSPRLNFKPAFIVLTLGLTWGGIAVEKASGFAWKSRKALRMEHNSYEIHLTPIKPEPGVVSYRATWRQPVRPDISTHATSQPDIFFFMLESVRADAISETHAPFLTKFRDQECQQLGKTWAGSNATHLSWFSVFNGQLPPFWGDAMETIRDGKDLPAS
;
A
#
# COMPACT_ATOMS: atom_id res chain seq x y z
N MET A 1 -10.77 40.83 -9.33
CA MET A 1 -10.85 40.10 -10.61
C MET A 1 -11.18 38.64 -10.34
N GLU A 2 -12.20 38.08 -10.99
CA GLU A 2 -12.41 36.63 -10.97
C GLU A 2 -11.32 35.92 -11.78
N ALA A 3 -10.86 34.74 -11.38
CA ALA A 3 -9.87 33.97 -12.15
C ALA A 3 -10.37 33.55 -13.54
N SER A 4 -11.69 33.56 -13.75
CA SER A 4 -12.30 33.43 -15.08
C SER A 4 -11.82 34.52 -16.05
N ASN A 5 -11.40 35.70 -15.57
CA ASN A 5 -10.98 36.83 -16.39
C ASN A 5 -9.48 36.87 -16.71
N VAL A 6 -8.67 35.98 -16.12
CA VAL A 6 -7.27 35.83 -16.53
C VAL A 6 -7.27 35.13 -17.88
N ARG A 7 -6.95 35.87 -18.95
CA ARG A 7 -6.77 35.27 -20.28
C ARG A 7 -5.67 34.21 -20.19
N ASP A 8 -5.87 33.09 -20.86
CA ASP A 8 -4.84 32.06 -21.05
C ASP A 8 -3.69 32.65 -21.87
N ARG A 9 -2.75 33.31 -21.19
CA ARG A 9 -1.50 33.80 -21.78
C ARG A 9 -0.46 32.66 -21.76
N PRO A 10 0.58 32.72 -22.60
CA PRO A 10 1.67 31.74 -22.58
C PRO A 10 2.24 31.47 -21.18
N GLY A 11 2.33 32.52 -20.35
CA GLY A 11 2.74 32.39 -18.95
C GLY A 11 1.87 31.43 -18.13
N HIS A 12 0.55 31.37 -18.34
CA HIS A 12 -0.32 30.42 -17.62
C HIS A 12 0.10 28.98 -17.89
N PHE A 13 0.38 28.65 -19.16
CA PHE A 13 0.86 27.32 -19.56
C PHE A 13 2.23 27.01 -18.98
N LEU A 14 3.16 27.97 -19.00
CA LEU A 14 4.50 27.82 -18.45
C LEU A 14 4.49 27.56 -16.95
N PHE A 15 3.74 28.35 -16.17
CA PHE A 15 3.68 28.17 -14.72
C PHE A 15 2.95 26.88 -14.33
N TRP A 16 1.85 26.56 -15.00
CA TRP A 16 1.09 25.34 -14.72
C TRP A 16 1.89 24.07 -15.10
N GLY A 17 2.47 24.04 -16.30
CA GLY A 17 3.33 22.95 -16.76
C GLY A 17 4.64 22.86 -15.97
N GLY A 18 5.24 24.00 -15.63
CA GLY A 18 6.42 24.08 -14.78
C GLY A 18 6.17 23.51 -13.38
N GLY A 19 4.98 23.72 -12.81
CA GLY A 19 4.58 23.08 -11.55
C GLY A 19 4.50 21.56 -11.64
N ILE A 20 3.99 21.03 -12.77
CA ILE A 20 3.96 19.58 -13.02
C ILE A 20 5.38 19.02 -13.17
N LEU A 21 6.23 19.69 -13.95
CA LEU A 21 7.61 19.27 -14.17
C LEU A 21 8.41 19.29 -12.86
N ALA A 22 8.27 20.34 -12.05
CA ALA A 22 8.91 20.43 -10.74
C ALA A 22 8.46 19.30 -9.80
N ALA A 23 7.17 18.90 -9.86
CA ALA A 23 6.65 17.79 -9.08
C ALA A 23 7.19 16.42 -9.54
N LEU A 24 7.44 16.25 -10.84
CA LEU A 24 7.97 15.01 -11.43
C LEU A 24 9.50 14.91 -11.37
N LEU A 25 10.21 16.05 -11.29
CA LEU A 25 11.66 16.11 -11.35
C LEU A 25 12.36 15.15 -10.36
N PRO A 26 11.95 15.03 -9.07
CA PRO A 26 12.57 14.08 -8.15
C PRO A 26 12.46 12.62 -8.61
N TYR A 27 11.36 12.25 -9.27
CA TYR A 27 11.14 10.90 -9.79
C TYR A 27 11.94 10.65 -11.07
N LEU A 28 12.08 11.67 -11.92
CA LEU A 28 12.89 11.57 -13.14
C LEU A 28 14.39 11.48 -12.82
N LEU A 29 14.85 12.23 -11.82
CA LEU A 29 16.25 12.22 -11.39
C LEU A 29 16.68 10.86 -10.84
N LEU A 30 15.77 10.07 -10.26
CA LEU A 30 16.08 8.70 -9.81
C LEU A 30 16.58 7.78 -10.94
N PHE A 31 16.12 7.98 -12.18
CA PHE A 31 16.59 7.19 -13.32
C PHE A 31 18.01 7.56 -13.75
N VAL A 32 18.50 8.74 -13.37
CA VAL A 32 19.83 9.25 -13.74
C VAL A 32 20.82 9.07 -12.58
N LYS A 33 20.39 9.38 -11.36
CA LYS A 33 21.17 9.33 -10.12
C LYS A 33 20.32 8.77 -8.98
N PRO A 34 20.30 7.44 -8.80
CA PRO A 34 19.52 6.77 -7.75
C PRO A 34 19.84 7.29 -6.33
N GLU A 35 21.07 7.77 -6.11
CA GLU A 35 21.53 8.36 -4.85
C GLU A 35 20.86 9.70 -4.51
N TRP A 36 20.23 10.38 -5.48
CA TRP A 36 19.50 11.65 -5.27
C TRP A 36 18.03 11.42 -4.90
N ARG A 37 17.74 10.34 -4.18
CA ARG A 37 16.39 10.01 -3.73
C ARG A 37 15.87 11.08 -2.77
N ALA A 38 14.77 11.73 -3.14
CA ALA A 38 14.06 12.62 -2.23
C ALA A 38 13.43 11.81 -1.08
N SER A 39 13.38 12.40 0.12
CA SER A 39 12.95 11.72 1.35
C SER A 39 11.50 11.22 1.36
N TRP A 40 10.67 11.71 0.43
CA TRP A 40 9.27 11.28 0.26
C TRP A 40 9.09 10.19 -0.81
N ILE A 41 10.17 9.76 -1.45
CA ILE A 41 10.17 8.62 -2.36
C ILE A 41 10.53 7.38 -1.56
N LEU A 42 9.67 6.37 -1.61
CA LEU A 42 9.83 5.13 -0.87
C LEU A 42 10.97 4.28 -1.45
N ASP A 43 11.46 3.37 -0.61
CA ASP A 43 12.55 2.43 -0.93
C ASP A 43 12.25 1.47 -2.10
N PRO A 44 13.26 0.78 -2.67
CA PRO A 44 13.03 -0.22 -3.72
C PRO A 44 12.02 -1.26 -3.26
N GLY A 45 11.26 -1.81 -4.20
CA GLY A 45 10.12 -2.69 -3.90
C GLY A 45 8.82 -1.95 -3.64
N ARG A 46 8.75 -0.63 -3.92
CA ARG A 46 7.58 0.23 -3.68
C ARG A 46 7.19 1.05 -4.91
N PHE A 47 7.54 0.60 -6.11
CA PHE A 47 7.25 1.31 -7.36
C PHE A 47 5.78 1.75 -7.51
N ALA A 48 4.81 0.85 -7.25
CA ALA A 48 3.39 1.18 -7.38
C ALA A 48 2.95 2.30 -6.41
N ASP A 49 3.53 2.29 -5.20
CA ASP A 49 3.30 3.33 -4.20
C ASP A 49 3.91 4.66 -4.65
N ASN A 50 5.15 4.61 -5.12
CA ASN A 50 5.84 5.78 -5.66
C ASN A 50 5.09 6.39 -6.86
N LEU A 51 4.48 5.57 -7.72
CA LEU A 51 3.64 6.02 -8.82
C LEU A 51 2.38 6.74 -8.31
N ALA A 52 1.69 6.19 -7.30
CA ALA A 52 0.54 6.84 -6.68
C ALA A 52 0.91 8.18 -6.01
N ILE A 53 2.05 8.21 -5.32
CA ILE A 53 2.62 9.43 -4.72
C ILE A 53 2.97 10.45 -5.82
N ALA A 54 3.55 10.02 -6.94
CA ALA A 54 3.86 10.88 -8.09
C ALA A 54 2.59 11.50 -8.70
N MET A 55 1.53 10.70 -8.91
CA MET A 55 0.23 11.22 -9.40
C MET A 55 -0.33 12.29 -8.46
N ARG A 56 -0.24 12.08 -7.14
CA ARG A 56 -0.62 13.10 -6.14
C ARG A 56 0.22 14.37 -6.28
N HIS A 57 1.54 14.25 -6.39
CA HIS A 57 2.42 15.40 -6.55
C HIS A 57 2.15 16.15 -7.86
N VAL A 58 1.80 15.47 -8.96
CA VAL A 58 1.40 16.11 -10.21
C VAL A 58 0.17 17.00 -10.01
N LEU A 59 -0.87 16.53 -9.29
CA LEU A 59 -2.04 17.36 -8.99
C LEU A 59 -1.69 18.57 -8.13
N ILE A 60 -0.84 18.38 -7.12
CA ILE A 60 -0.37 19.46 -6.24
C ILE A 60 0.45 20.48 -7.03
N GLY A 61 1.44 20.03 -7.81
CA GLY A 61 2.30 20.85 -8.64
C GLY A 61 1.51 21.66 -9.68
N ALA A 62 0.57 21.01 -10.37
CA ALA A 62 -0.35 21.69 -11.28
C ALA A 62 -1.21 22.76 -10.58
N THR A 63 -1.65 22.48 -9.35
CA THR A 63 -2.43 23.44 -8.54
C THR A 63 -1.59 24.64 -8.15
N LEU A 64 -0.42 24.40 -7.54
CA LEU A 64 0.48 25.44 -7.07
C LEU A 64 1.03 26.29 -8.21
N GLY A 65 1.40 25.68 -9.34
CA GLY A 65 1.84 26.40 -10.53
C GLY A 65 0.78 27.34 -11.09
N GLY A 66 -0.46 26.86 -11.25
CA GLY A 66 -1.58 27.71 -11.69
C GLY A 66 -1.92 28.82 -10.69
N TRP A 67 -1.85 28.53 -9.39
CA TRP A 67 -2.08 29.55 -8.35
C TRP A 67 -0.98 30.61 -8.32
N LEU A 68 0.29 30.23 -8.51
CA LEU A 68 1.39 31.18 -8.61
C LEU A 68 1.17 32.14 -9.79
N TRP A 69 0.70 31.63 -10.93
CA TRP A 69 0.31 32.46 -12.06
C TRP A 69 -0.82 33.45 -11.70
N PHE A 70 -1.85 33.00 -10.99
CA PHE A 70 -2.92 33.88 -10.52
C PHE A 70 -2.39 34.98 -9.59
N LEU A 71 -1.52 34.64 -8.64
CA LEU A 71 -0.91 35.60 -7.72
C LEU A 71 -0.08 36.66 -8.45
N ILE A 72 0.75 36.25 -9.43
CA ILE A 72 1.54 37.18 -10.27
C ILE A 72 0.62 38.16 -11.01
N ASN A 73 -0.55 37.70 -11.46
CA ASN A 73 -1.55 38.54 -12.14
C ASN A 73 -2.52 39.22 -11.15
N ARG A 74 -2.19 39.28 -9.86
CA ARG A 74 -3.00 39.90 -8.79
C ARG A 74 -4.42 39.35 -8.67
N VAL A 75 -4.60 38.07 -9.00
CA VAL A 75 -5.84 37.33 -8.81
C VAL A 75 -5.70 36.42 -7.61
N ASN A 76 -6.63 36.55 -6.66
CA ASN A 76 -6.62 35.73 -5.46
C ASN A 76 -7.14 34.31 -5.80
N PRO A 77 -6.32 33.25 -5.72
CA PRO A 77 -6.77 31.88 -5.99
C PRO A 77 -7.88 31.41 -5.04
N ILE A 78 -7.88 31.91 -3.80
CA ILE A 78 -8.86 31.56 -2.76
C ILE A 78 -10.26 32.04 -3.14
N SER A 79 -10.39 33.18 -3.84
CA SER A 79 -11.70 33.67 -4.27
C SER A 79 -12.36 32.71 -5.28
N THR A 80 -11.56 32.11 -6.15
CA THR A 80 -11.99 31.10 -7.13
C THR A 80 -12.44 29.83 -6.44
N LEU A 81 -11.67 29.37 -5.46
CA LEU A 81 -12.04 28.21 -4.64
C LEU A 81 -13.33 28.48 -3.85
N ARG A 82 -13.47 29.67 -3.27
CA ARG A 82 -14.67 30.08 -2.51
C ARG A 82 -15.90 30.19 -3.40
N SER A 83 -15.75 30.68 -4.63
CA SER A 83 -16.82 30.71 -5.63
C SER A 83 -17.25 29.29 -6.04
N TRP A 84 -16.28 28.42 -6.30
CA TRP A 84 -16.53 27.01 -6.56
C TRP A 84 -17.27 26.33 -5.39
N TRP A 85 -16.90 26.65 -4.15
CA TRP A 85 -17.53 26.10 -2.95
C TRP A 85 -19.02 26.43 -2.81
N LYS A 86 -19.43 27.60 -3.30
CA LYS A 86 -20.82 28.08 -3.21
C LYS A 86 -21.68 27.61 -4.39
N THR A 87 -21.06 27.27 -5.51
CA THR A 87 -21.77 26.93 -6.74
C THR A 87 -22.08 25.43 -6.81
N PRO A 88 -23.31 25.06 -7.22
CA PRO A 88 -23.61 23.66 -7.51
C PRO A 88 -22.82 23.23 -8.75
N ASN A 89 -22.05 22.16 -8.64
CA ASN A 89 -21.20 21.68 -9.73
C ASN A 89 -21.72 20.35 -10.30
N PRO A 90 -21.62 20.15 -11.63
CA PRO A 90 -22.00 18.89 -12.23
C PRO A 90 -21.10 17.77 -11.73
N PHE A 91 -21.72 16.67 -11.30
CA PHE A 91 -21.03 15.51 -10.76
C PHE A 91 -21.09 14.34 -11.75
N ASN A 92 -19.94 13.75 -12.04
CA ASN A 92 -19.85 12.56 -12.90
C ASN A 92 -20.22 11.32 -12.07
N TRP A 93 -21.52 11.18 -11.76
CA TRP A 93 -22.01 10.12 -10.89
C TRP A 93 -21.79 8.73 -11.48
N VAL A 94 -21.85 8.58 -12.81
CA VAL A 94 -21.61 7.29 -13.49
C VAL A 94 -20.18 6.83 -13.23
N TRP A 95 -19.18 7.68 -13.48
CA TRP A 95 -17.78 7.35 -13.19
C TRP A 95 -17.57 7.06 -11.70
N PHE A 96 -18.18 7.86 -10.83
CA PHE A 96 -17.98 7.72 -9.39
C PHE A 96 -18.55 6.40 -8.87
N VAL A 97 -19.78 6.04 -9.24
CA VAL A 97 -20.42 4.79 -8.83
C VAL A 97 -19.68 3.59 -9.42
N LEU A 98 -19.28 3.65 -10.69
CA LEU A 98 -18.50 2.58 -11.32
C LEU A 98 -17.14 2.38 -10.63
N SER A 99 -16.43 3.48 -10.34
CA SER A 99 -15.15 3.44 -9.64
C SER A 99 -15.31 2.93 -8.21
N LEU A 100 -16.37 3.34 -7.51
CA LEU A 100 -16.67 2.84 -6.17
C LEU A 100 -16.99 1.34 -6.19
N ALA A 101 -17.76 0.87 -7.18
CA ALA A 101 -18.07 -0.54 -7.32
C ALA A 101 -16.81 -1.37 -7.58
N ILE A 102 -15.96 -0.96 -8.54
CA ILE A 102 -14.70 -1.64 -8.85
C ILE A 102 -13.77 -1.65 -7.63
N TYR A 103 -13.62 -0.51 -6.96
CA TYR A 103 -12.77 -0.42 -5.78
C TYR A 103 -13.33 -1.24 -4.60
N SER A 104 -14.65 -1.31 -4.45
CA SER A 104 -15.29 -2.15 -3.43
C SER A 104 -15.08 -3.63 -3.72
N ILE A 105 -15.28 -4.07 -4.97
CA ILE A 105 -15.02 -5.44 -5.40
C ILE A 105 -13.55 -5.81 -5.16
N HIS A 106 -12.63 -4.96 -5.59
CA HIS A 106 -11.20 -5.13 -5.36
C HIS A 106 -10.88 -5.32 -3.86
N ASN A 107 -11.39 -4.43 -3.01
CA ASN A 107 -11.20 -4.52 -1.55
C ASN A 107 -11.81 -5.78 -0.93
N ILE A 108 -12.96 -6.22 -1.43
CA ILE A 108 -13.61 -7.46 -0.98
C ILE A 108 -12.76 -8.68 -1.37
N LEU A 109 -12.23 -8.72 -2.59
CA LEU A 109 -11.33 -9.81 -3.03
C LEU A 109 -10.08 -9.90 -2.15
N VAL A 110 -9.50 -8.75 -1.76
CA VAL A 110 -8.38 -8.72 -0.81
C VAL A 110 -8.78 -9.29 0.55
N LEU A 111 -9.98 -8.97 1.05
CA LEU A 111 -10.49 -9.51 2.32
C LEU A 111 -10.79 -11.01 2.27
N MET A 112 -11.22 -11.55 1.11
CA MET A 112 -11.51 -12.98 0.96
C MET A 112 -10.27 -13.86 1.14
N ASN A 113 -9.07 -13.28 0.98
CA ASN A 113 -7.81 -13.97 1.27
C ASN A 113 -7.45 -13.99 2.76
N LEU A 114 -8.24 -13.34 3.62
CA LEU A 114 -8.02 -13.32 5.06
C LEU A 114 -8.95 -14.35 5.76
N PRO A 115 -8.45 -15.11 6.75
CA PRO A 115 -9.23 -16.09 7.49
C PRO A 115 -10.11 -15.40 8.55
N LEU A 116 -11.09 -14.62 8.10
CA LEU A 116 -12.04 -13.88 8.93
C LEU A 116 -13.35 -14.66 9.08
N GLY A 117 -14.00 -14.58 10.25
CA GLY A 117 -15.38 -15.02 10.40
C GLY A 117 -16.34 -14.14 9.61
N ILE A 118 -17.57 -14.62 9.33
CA ILE A 118 -18.56 -13.92 8.50
C ILE A 118 -18.85 -12.50 9.04
N GLY A 119 -19.08 -12.36 10.34
CA GLY A 119 -19.31 -11.05 10.97
C GLY A 119 -18.11 -10.12 10.80
N GLU A 120 -16.91 -10.63 11.12
CA GLU A 120 -15.64 -9.89 11.02
C GLU A 120 -15.40 -9.39 9.58
N PHE A 121 -15.67 -10.27 8.60
CA PHE A 121 -15.59 -9.97 7.17
C PHE A 121 -16.56 -8.86 6.75
N VAL A 122 -17.84 -8.95 7.15
CA VAL A 122 -18.85 -7.93 6.79
C VAL A 122 -18.46 -6.56 7.35
N SER A 123 -18.02 -6.51 8.61
CA SER A 123 -17.55 -5.25 9.23
C SER A 123 -16.32 -4.69 8.53
N ALA A 124 -15.32 -5.54 8.26
CA ALA A 124 -14.11 -5.11 7.54
C ALA A 124 -14.44 -4.64 6.12
N ALA A 125 -15.34 -5.32 5.42
CA ALA A 125 -15.81 -4.93 4.08
C ALA A 125 -16.51 -3.57 4.11
N ALA A 126 -17.39 -3.34 5.09
CA ALA A 126 -18.03 -2.04 5.28
C ALA A 126 -16.99 -0.93 5.51
N GLY A 127 -16.02 -1.16 6.41
CA GLY A 127 -14.92 -0.22 6.64
C GLY A 127 -14.09 0.09 5.38
N ARG A 128 -13.84 -0.91 4.51
CA ARG A 128 -13.13 -0.72 3.24
C ARG A 128 -13.95 0.04 2.20
N ILE A 129 -15.25 -0.22 2.10
CA ILE A 129 -16.14 0.51 1.18
C ILE A 129 -16.20 2.00 1.59
N LEU A 130 -16.34 2.28 2.88
CA LEU A 130 -16.31 3.66 3.39
C LEU A 130 -14.95 4.33 3.13
N THR A 131 -13.84 3.59 3.27
CA THR A 131 -12.50 4.08 2.93
C THR A 131 -12.38 4.41 1.44
N ALA A 132 -12.86 3.52 0.57
CA ALA A 132 -12.88 3.73 -0.88
C ALA A 132 -13.70 4.97 -1.26
N LEU A 133 -14.85 5.18 -0.59
CA LEU A 133 -15.68 6.37 -0.78
C LEU A 133 -14.92 7.66 -0.44
N ILE A 134 -14.18 7.67 0.67
CA ILE A 134 -13.34 8.83 1.06
C ILE A 134 -12.23 9.07 0.03
N VAL A 135 -11.48 8.03 -0.32
CA VAL A 135 -10.35 8.13 -1.25
C VAL A 135 -10.80 8.66 -2.61
N LEU A 136 -11.86 8.09 -3.21
CA LEU A 136 -12.38 8.53 -4.50
C LEU A 136 -12.89 9.97 -4.45
N SER A 137 -13.53 10.37 -3.35
CA SER A 137 -14.00 11.75 -3.17
C SER A 137 -12.86 12.74 -3.06
N LEU A 138 -11.80 12.41 -2.32
CA LEU A 138 -10.60 13.25 -2.20
C LEU A 138 -9.88 13.41 -3.54
N ILE A 139 -9.78 12.32 -4.31
CA ILE A 139 -9.19 12.36 -5.65
C ILE A 139 -10.03 13.22 -6.59
N TRP A 140 -11.36 13.08 -6.54
CA TRP A 140 -12.27 13.92 -7.33
C TRP A 140 -12.12 15.42 -6.97
N ILE A 141 -12.06 15.75 -5.67
CA ILE A 141 -11.83 17.12 -5.19
C ILE A 141 -10.47 17.63 -5.67
N GLY A 142 -9.40 16.83 -5.51
CA GLY A 142 -8.05 17.19 -5.93
C GLY A 142 -7.95 17.46 -7.43
N ALA A 143 -8.49 16.57 -8.26
CA ALA A 143 -8.56 16.74 -9.71
C ALA A 143 -9.38 17.98 -10.10
N ARG A 144 -10.49 18.27 -9.39
CA ARG A 144 -11.29 19.46 -9.63
C ARG A 144 -10.52 20.75 -9.30
N ILE A 145 -9.83 20.80 -8.17
CA ILE A 145 -9.03 21.97 -7.78
C ILE A 145 -7.90 22.21 -8.79
N ALA A 146 -7.17 21.15 -9.19
CA ALA A 146 -6.14 21.22 -10.22
C ALA A 146 -6.71 21.63 -11.60
N SER A 147 -7.95 21.25 -11.91
CA SER A 147 -8.67 21.68 -13.12
C SER A 147 -9.05 23.16 -13.08
N LEU A 148 -9.36 23.72 -11.91
CA LEU A 148 -9.65 25.15 -11.74
C LEU A 148 -8.39 26.02 -11.90
N SER A 149 -7.22 25.50 -11.55
CA SER A 149 -5.93 26.18 -11.72
C SER A 149 -5.34 26.02 -13.12
N ALA A 150 -5.92 25.16 -13.97
CA ALA A 150 -5.39 24.86 -15.30
C ALA A 150 -5.83 25.90 -16.36
N PRO A 151 -5.00 26.12 -17.41
CA PRO A 151 -5.41 26.84 -18.61
C PRO A 151 -6.69 26.25 -19.21
N ARG A 152 -7.59 27.08 -19.78
CA ARG A 152 -8.93 26.61 -20.21
C ARG A 152 -8.87 25.41 -21.15
N LYS A 153 -7.89 25.39 -22.06
CA LYS A 153 -7.65 24.29 -23.02
C LYS A 153 -7.18 22.99 -22.36
N LEU A 154 -6.56 23.07 -21.18
CA LEU A 154 -5.95 21.94 -20.47
C LEU A 154 -6.73 21.52 -19.21
N ARG A 155 -7.91 22.08 -18.96
CA ARG A 155 -8.74 21.76 -17.78
C ARG A 155 -9.12 20.28 -17.66
N MET A 156 -9.07 19.55 -18.77
CA MET A 156 -9.33 18.11 -18.79
C MET A 156 -8.13 17.28 -18.35
N LEU A 157 -6.89 17.79 -18.42
CA LEU A 157 -5.70 16.99 -18.14
C LEU A 157 -5.62 16.48 -16.69
N PRO A 158 -5.98 17.25 -15.65
CA PRO A 158 -6.02 16.73 -14.29
C PRO A 158 -6.98 15.55 -14.09
N TRP A 159 -7.95 15.36 -14.99
CA TRP A 159 -8.90 14.25 -14.94
C TRP A 159 -8.34 12.95 -15.50
N VAL A 160 -7.16 12.96 -16.13
CA VAL A 160 -6.47 11.74 -16.55
C VAL A 160 -6.18 10.84 -15.35
N ILE A 161 -5.69 11.41 -14.24
CA ILE A 161 -5.39 10.65 -13.02
C ILE A 161 -6.61 9.87 -12.49
N PRO A 162 -7.76 10.51 -12.18
CA PRO A 162 -8.94 9.77 -11.76
C PRO A 162 -9.49 8.81 -12.83
N ALA A 163 -9.32 9.12 -14.12
CA ALA A 163 -9.76 8.22 -15.19
C ALA A 163 -9.02 6.86 -15.17
N LEU A 164 -7.74 6.84 -14.78
CA LEU A 164 -6.92 5.64 -14.77
C LEU A 164 -7.21 4.70 -13.58
N ILE A 165 -7.66 5.24 -12.45
CA ILE A 165 -7.86 4.49 -11.20
C ILE A 165 -8.76 3.25 -11.34
N PRO A 166 -10.00 3.35 -11.85
CA PRO A 166 -10.86 2.17 -11.96
C PRO A 166 -10.26 1.11 -12.88
N GLY A 167 -9.53 1.50 -13.92
CA GLY A 167 -8.85 0.57 -14.81
C GLY A 167 -7.74 -0.20 -14.08
N PHE A 168 -6.86 0.49 -13.35
CA PHE A 168 -5.80 -0.16 -12.59
C PHE A 168 -6.34 -1.05 -11.46
N LEU A 169 -7.37 -0.60 -10.73
CA LEU A 169 -8.01 -1.42 -9.70
C LEU A 169 -8.71 -2.65 -10.30
N GLY A 170 -9.35 -2.49 -11.46
CA GLY A 170 -9.95 -3.60 -12.20
C GLY A 170 -8.90 -4.60 -12.66
N SER A 171 -7.79 -4.14 -13.24
CA SER A 171 -6.66 -4.98 -13.62
C SER A 171 -6.05 -5.72 -12.43
N ASP A 172 -5.88 -5.05 -11.28
CA ASP A 172 -5.38 -5.67 -10.06
C ASP A 172 -6.37 -6.71 -9.50
N ALA A 173 -7.67 -6.43 -9.55
CA ALA A 173 -8.70 -7.40 -9.17
C ALA A 173 -8.69 -8.65 -10.06
N LEU A 174 -8.54 -8.49 -11.38
CA LEU A 174 -8.39 -9.62 -12.31
C LEU A 174 -7.10 -10.41 -12.02
N ALA A 175 -5.99 -9.72 -11.73
CA ALA A 175 -4.74 -10.39 -11.34
C ALA A 175 -4.90 -11.21 -10.05
N ILE A 176 -5.61 -10.69 -9.03
CA ILE A 176 -5.91 -11.45 -7.81
C ILE A 176 -6.75 -12.70 -8.13
N ILE A 177 -7.75 -12.59 -9.01
CA ILE A 177 -8.60 -13.72 -9.39
C ILE A 177 -7.83 -14.78 -10.17
N PHE A 178 -7.08 -14.39 -11.19
CA PHE A 178 -6.43 -15.32 -12.12
C PHE A 178 -5.06 -15.80 -11.68
N TRP A 179 -4.27 -14.95 -11.02
CA TRP A 179 -2.88 -15.24 -10.63
C TRP A 179 -2.69 -15.38 -9.13
N LYS A 180 -3.76 -15.23 -8.33
CA LYS A 180 -3.72 -15.25 -6.86
C LYS A 180 -2.73 -14.25 -6.24
N ASN A 181 -2.32 -13.25 -7.01
CA ASN A 181 -1.36 -12.22 -6.64
C ASN A 181 -1.84 -10.88 -7.17
N SER A 182 -1.63 -9.80 -6.40
CA SER A 182 -1.93 -8.46 -6.91
C SER A 182 -0.90 -8.06 -7.97
N LEU A 183 -1.35 -7.35 -9.00
CA LEU A 183 -0.49 -6.71 -9.99
C LEU A 183 0.51 -5.78 -9.30
N ARG A 184 0.07 -5.10 -8.23
CA ARG A 184 0.97 -4.32 -7.39
C ARG A 184 2.11 -5.15 -6.80
N PHE A 185 1.83 -6.33 -6.24
CA PHE A 185 2.86 -7.19 -5.67
C PHE A 185 3.88 -7.59 -6.75
N VAL A 186 3.39 -7.95 -7.95
CA VAL A 186 4.25 -8.28 -9.09
C VAL A 186 5.14 -7.11 -9.48
N ILE A 187 4.57 -5.92 -9.66
CA ILE A 187 5.30 -4.70 -10.04
C ILE A 187 6.32 -4.29 -8.98
N ASN A 188 5.95 -4.40 -7.70
CA ASN A 188 6.85 -4.07 -6.60
C ASN A 188 8.01 -5.07 -6.50
N LYS A 189 7.75 -6.37 -6.63
CA LYS A 189 8.82 -7.39 -6.61
C LYS A 189 9.84 -7.17 -7.74
N ILE A 190 9.33 -6.76 -8.90
CA ILE A 190 10.14 -6.40 -10.06
C ILE A 190 11.13 -5.24 -9.77
N ASP A 191 10.73 -4.27 -8.94
CA ASP A 191 11.54 -3.11 -8.53
C ASP A 191 12.54 -3.47 -7.41
N GLU A 192 12.30 -4.55 -6.66
CA GLU A 192 13.19 -5.02 -5.59
C GLU A 192 14.47 -5.66 -6.14
N ASP A 193 14.39 -6.31 -7.31
CA ASP A 193 15.50 -7.05 -7.94
C ASP A 193 16.57 -6.15 -8.63
N GLY A 194 16.44 -4.81 -8.53
CA GLY A 194 17.39 -3.84 -9.07
C GLY A 194 16.79 -2.90 -10.13
N PRO A 195 17.60 -2.23 -10.97
CA PRO A 195 17.11 -1.27 -11.95
C PRO A 195 16.10 -1.91 -12.91
N ILE A 196 14.99 -1.22 -13.16
CA ILE A 196 13.87 -1.73 -13.96
C ILE A 196 14.31 -1.96 -15.42
N ASP A 197 14.71 -3.19 -15.73
CA ASP A 197 14.90 -3.66 -17.10
C ASP A 197 13.59 -4.25 -17.61
N ILE A 198 12.80 -3.41 -18.28
CA ILE A 198 11.51 -3.76 -18.85
C ILE A 198 11.64 -4.97 -19.79
N ALA A 199 12.71 -5.08 -20.57
CA ALA A 199 12.87 -6.18 -21.51
C ALA A 199 13.08 -7.52 -20.79
N ARG A 200 13.96 -7.54 -19.78
CA ARG A 200 14.23 -8.73 -18.97
C ARG A 200 13.00 -9.16 -18.17
N GLN A 201 12.24 -8.20 -17.63
CA GLN A 201 11.05 -8.46 -16.83
C GLN A 201 9.89 -8.96 -17.67
N LEU A 202 9.70 -8.41 -18.87
CA LEU A 202 8.71 -8.93 -19.82
C LEU A 202 9.05 -10.36 -20.23
N ALA A 203 10.32 -10.64 -20.53
CA ALA A 203 10.78 -12.00 -20.84
C ALA A 203 10.55 -12.96 -19.66
N ALA A 204 10.86 -12.54 -18.43
CA ALA A 204 10.61 -13.33 -17.22
C ALA A 204 9.10 -13.56 -16.96
N GLY A 205 8.25 -12.61 -17.36
CA GLY A 205 6.80 -12.74 -17.31
C GLY A 205 6.17 -13.52 -18.48
N GLY A 206 6.98 -14.11 -19.37
CA GLY A 206 6.51 -14.85 -20.55
C GLY A 206 5.97 -13.95 -21.67
N ILE A 207 6.21 -12.63 -21.61
CA ILE A 207 5.82 -11.67 -22.63
C ILE A 207 6.98 -11.50 -23.61
N HIS A 208 6.88 -12.17 -24.75
CA HIS A 208 7.89 -12.15 -25.82
C HIS A 208 7.78 -10.94 -26.76
N HIS A 209 7.12 -9.87 -26.34
CA HIS A 209 6.95 -8.65 -27.13
C HIS A 209 8.01 -7.59 -26.78
N SER A 210 8.33 -6.71 -27.73
CA SER A 210 9.29 -5.62 -27.48
C SER A 210 8.75 -4.62 -26.45
N PRO A 211 9.61 -3.96 -25.65
CA PRO A 211 9.18 -2.95 -24.68
C PRO A 211 8.33 -1.84 -25.31
N ALA A 212 8.64 -1.44 -26.55
CA ALA A 212 7.89 -0.43 -27.28
C ALA A 212 6.42 -0.83 -27.51
N VAL A 213 6.17 -2.10 -27.84
CA VAL A 213 4.80 -2.63 -28.03
C VAL A 213 4.03 -2.61 -26.71
N VAL A 214 4.68 -2.99 -25.60
CA VAL A 214 4.05 -2.96 -24.28
C VAL A 214 3.75 -1.54 -23.82
N ILE A 215 4.68 -0.61 -24.01
CA ILE A 215 4.46 0.81 -23.71
C ILE A 215 3.30 1.36 -24.57
N ALA A 216 3.27 1.04 -25.86
CA ALA A 216 2.16 1.43 -26.73
C ALA A 216 0.82 0.85 -26.26
N ALA A 217 0.78 -0.42 -25.83
CA ALA A 217 -0.41 -1.05 -25.28
C ALA A 217 -0.88 -0.36 -23.99
N LEU A 218 0.03 0.00 -23.09
CA LEU A 218 -0.28 0.75 -21.86
C LEU A 218 -0.82 2.16 -22.17
N LEU A 219 -0.26 2.84 -23.16
CA LEU A 219 -0.74 4.15 -23.61
C LEU A 219 -2.14 4.05 -24.24
N ILE A 220 -2.39 3.04 -25.07
CA ILE A 220 -3.72 2.76 -25.65
C ILE A 220 -4.72 2.45 -24.54
N PHE A 221 -4.35 1.59 -23.58
CA PHE A 221 -5.18 1.29 -22.41
C PHE A 221 -5.54 2.56 -21.64
N GLY A 222 -4.56 3.41 -21.33
CA GLY A 222 -4.79 4.69 -20.66
C GLY A 222 -5.70 5.63 -21.47
N ALA A 223 -5.52 5.71 -22.79
CA ALA A 223 -6.36 6.50 -23.69
C ALA A 223 -7.82 6.00 -23.70
N VAL A 224 -8.03 4.69 -23.74
CA VAL A 224 -9.35 4.06 -23.66
C VAL A 224 -10.03 4.41 -22.33
N LEU A 225 -9.32 4.30 -21.20
CA LEU A 225 -9.86 4.67 -19.89
C LEU A 225 -10.24 6.16 -19.80
N CYS A 226 -9.41 7.04 -20.36
CA CYS A 226 -9.74 8.47 -20.48
C CYS A 226 -11.00 8.69 -21.34
N GLY A 227 -11.12 7.98 -22.45
CA GLY A 227 -12.30 7.99 -23.32
C GLY A 227 -13.57 7.53 -22.58
N LEU A 228 -13.49 6.44 -21.80
CA LEU A 228 -14.58 5.94 -20.96
C LEU A 228 -14.94 6.91 -19.84
N CYS A 229 -13.96 7.56 -19.21
CA CYS A 229 -14.20 8.61 -18.21
C CYS A 229 -14.91 9.82 -18.85
N TYR A 230 -14.55 10.20 -20.07
CA TYR A 230 -15.24 11.26 -20.79
C TYR A 230 -16.66 10.85 -21.22
N ALA A 231 -16.83 9.61 -21.70
CA ALA A 231 -18.13 9.06 -22.07
C ALA A 231 -19.07 9.00 -20.86
N SER A 232 -18.59 8.55 -19.69
CA SER A 232 -19.36 8.54 -18.44
C SER A 232 -19.72 9.95 -17.97
N PHE A 233 -18.87 10.95 -18.18
CA PHE A 233 -19.22 12.35 -17.93
C PHE A 233 -20.37 12.83 -18.83
N ARG A 234 -20.31 12.51 -20.13
CA ARG A 234 -21.37 12.84 -21.09
C ARG A 234 -22.68 12.13 -20.72
N LEU A 235 -22.58 10.85 -20.32
CA LEU A 235 -23.73 10.07 -19.88
C LEU A 235 -24.33 10.63 -18.59
N SER A 236 -23.52 10.96 -17.59
CA SER A 236 -23.97 11.57 -16.33
C SER A 236 -24.75 12.87 -16.56
N LYS A 237 -24.28 13.71 -17.49
CA LYS A 237 -25.00 14.92 -17.89
C LYS A 237 -26.34 14.62 -18.57
N LYS A 238 -26.43 13.54 -19.35
CA LYS A 238 -27.66 13.12 -20.03
C LYS A 238 -28.67 12.52 -19.06
N THR A 239 -28.24 11.65 -18.15
CA THR A 239 -29.12 10.88 -17.25
C THR A 239 -29.54 11.68 -16.02
N SER A 240 -28.71 12.60 -15.54
CA SER A 240 -29.00 13.36 -14.33
C SER A 240 -28.52 14.81 -14.43
N PRO A 241 -29.06 15.60 -15.38
CA PRO A 241 -28.63 16.99 -15.62
C PRO A 241 -28.83 17.91 -14.40
N ARG A 242 -29.75 17.55 -13.50
CA ARG A 242 -30.06 18.29 -12.27
C ARG A 242 -29.19 17.89 -11.08
N LEU A 243 -28.42 16.81 -11.19
CA LEU A 243 -27.61 16.26 -10.10
C LEU A 243 -26.32 17.07 -9.96
N ASN A 244 -26.44 18.18 -9.25
CA ASN A 244 -25.35 19.08 -8.95
C ASN A 244 -25.13 19.12 -7.44
N PHE A 245 -23.91 18.87 -7.01
CA PHE A 245 -23.56 18.90 -5.59
C PHE A 245 -22.81 20.18 -5.25
N LYS A 246 -23.12 20.71 -4.06
CA LYS A 246 -22.28 21.74 -3.44
C LYS A 246 -21.09 21.05 -2.78
N PRO A 247 -19.85 21.54 -2.94
CA PRO A 247 -18.68 20.98 -2.27
C PRO A 247 -18.85 20.83 -0.74
N ALA A 248 -19.58 21.75 -0.10
CA ALA A 248 -19.92 21.64 1.32
C ALA A 248 -20.67 20.33 1.67
N PHE A 249 -21.59 19.89 0.81
CA PHE A 249 -22.31 18.62 1.01
C PHE A 249 -21.36 17.43 0.89
N ILE A 250 -20.43 17.46 -0.08
CA ILE A 250 -19.41 16.42 -0.25
C ILE A 250 -18.56 16.31 1.02
N VAL A 251 -18.10 17.44 1.57
CA VAL A 251 -17.29 17.44 2.81
C VAL A 251 -18.08 16.96 4.02
N LEU A 252 -19.35 17.34 4.15
CA LEU A 252 -20.22 16.81 5.21
C LEU A 252 -20.34 15.28 5.11
N THR A 253 -20.62 14.77 3.91
CA THR A 253 -20.69 13.32 3.65
C THR A 253 -19.37 12.64 3.94
N LEU A 254 -18.23 13.26 3.60
CA LEU A 254 -16.90 12.73 3.94
C LEU A 254 -16.68 12.68 5.45
N GLY A 255 -17.08 13.72 6.19
CA GLY A 255 -17.01 13.75 7.65
C GLY A 255 -17.85 12.66 8.30
N LEU A 256 -19.09 12.46 7.82
CA LEU A 256 -19.96 11.38 8.29
C LEU A 256 -19.39 9.99 7.95
N THR A 257 -18.86 9.83 6.74
CA THR A 257 -18.22 8.57 6.29
C THR A 257 -16.99 8.26 7.16
N TRP A 258 -16.19 9.29 7.46
CA TRP A 258 -15.02 9.15 8.33
C TRP A 258 -15.41 8.77 9.76
N GLY A 259 -16.46 9.40 10.31
CA GLY A 259 -17.07 8.99 11.57
C GLY A 259 -17.56 7.53 11.55
N GLY A 260 -18.18 7.10 10.44
CA GLY A 260 -18.57 5.71 10.23
C GLY A 260 -17.41 4.72 10.29
N ILE A 261 -16.26 5.06 9.69
CA ILE A 261 -15.03 4.25 9.81
C ILE A 261 -14.55 4.21 11.25
N ALA A 262 -14.57 5.34 11.97
CA ALA A 262 -14.17 5.37 13.38
C ALA A 262 -15.07 4.47 14.24
N VAL A 263 -16.39 4.49 14.00
CA VAL A 263 -17.35 3.60 14.68
C VAL A 263 -17.11 2.13 14.33
N GLU A 264 -16.85 1.80 13.06
CA GLU A 264 -16.50 0.46 12.62
C GLU A 264 -15.25 -0.06 13.35
N LYS A 265 -14.18 0.73 13.37
CA LYS A 265 -12.93 0.35 14.05
C LYS A 265 -13.10 0.25 15.55
N ALA A 266 -13.79 1.21 16.18
CA ALA A 266 -13.99 1.22 17.63
C ALA A 266 -14.87 0.05 18.10
N SER A 267 -16.01 -0.17 17.43
CA SER A 267 -16.90 -1.29 17.74
C SER A 267 -16.21 -2.64 17.53
N GLY A 268 -15.31 -2.74 16.54
CA GLY A 268 -14.50 -3.93 16.32
C GLY A 268 -13.75 -4.43 17.56
N PHE A 269 -13.29 -3.54 18.45
CA PHE A 269 -12.61 -3.95 19.69
C PHE A 269 -13.51 -4.72 20.67
N ALA A 270 -14.82 -4.51 20.61
CA ALA A 270 -15.75 -5.15 21.53
C ALA A 270 -16.05 -6.61 21.14
N TRP A 271 -15.92 -6.99 19.86
CA TRP A 271 -16.42 -8.28 19.38
C TRP A 271 -15.54 -9.00 18.35
N LYS A 272 -14.66 -8.32 17.61
CA LYS A 272 -13.73 -8.98 16.67
C LYS A 272 -12.59 -9.63 17.44
N SER A 273 -12.09 -10.76 16.93
CA SER A 273 -10.90 -11.37 17.50
C SER A 273 -9.66 -10.48 17.31
N ARG A 274 -8.69 -10.55 18.24
CA ARG A 274 -7.41 -9.81 18.11
C ARG A 274 -6.70 -10.10 16.78
N LYS A 275 -6.73 -11.36 16.35
CA LYS A 275 -6.19 -11.81 15.07
C LYS A 275 -6.88 -11.10 13.91
N ALA A 276 -8.22 -11.07 13.88
CA ALA A 276 -8.98 -10.39 12.84
C ALA A 276 -8.69 -8.89 12.80
N LEU A 277 -8.72 -8.21 13.97
CA LEU A 277 -8.40 -6.79 14.07
C LEU A 277 -7.01 -6.48 13.52
N ARG A 278 -6.01 -7.33 13.80
CA ARG A 278 -4.64 -7.12 13.34
C ARG A 278 -4.47 -7.42 11.85
N MET A 279 -5.06 -8.51 11.35
CA MET A 279 -5.03 -8.85 9.92
C MET A 279 -5.74 -7.78 9.10
N GLU A 280 -6.91 -7.35 9.56
CA GLU A 280 -7.63 -6.24 8.97
C GLU A 280 -6.78 -4.98 8.98
N HIS A 281 -6.25 -4.56 10.13
CA HIS A 281 -5.39 -3.37 10.24
C HIS A 281 -4.23 -3.45 9.24
N ASN A 282 -3.44 -4.52 9.26
CA ASN A 282 -2.28 -4.68 8.37
C ASN A 282 -2.65 -4.72 6.88
N SER A 283 -3.90 -5.03 6.53
CA SER A 283 -4.36 -5.02 5.15
C SER A 283 -4.68 -3.61 4.64
N TYR A 284 -4.80 -2.61 5.51
CA TYR A 284 -4.90 -1.20 5.11
C TYR A 284 -3.51 -0.59 5.05
N GLU A 285 -3.25 0.16 4.00
CA GLU A 285 -2.04 0.98 3.89
C GLU A 285 -2.27 2.41 4.36
N ILE A 286 -3.49 2.91 4.13
CA ILE A 286 -3.93 4.21 4.59
C ILE A 286 -4.86 3.99 5.77
N HIS A 287 -4.38 4.32 6.96
CA HIS A 287 -5.19 4.34 8.17
C HIS A 287 -5.82 5.72 8.33
N LEU A 288 -7.14 5.77 8.17
CA LEU A 288 -7.89 7.01 8.33
C LEU A 288 -8.18 7.35 9.79
N THR A 289 -8.00 6.43 10.73
CA THR A 289 -8.24 6.66 12.16
C THR A 289 -7.00 6.37 12.99
N PRO A 290 -6.81 7.04 14.15
CA PRO A 290 -5.71 6.77 15.07
C PRO A 290 -5.91 5.48 15.86
N ILE A 291 -7.07 4.83 15.73
CA ILE A 291 -7.43 3.63 16.47
C ILE A 291 -6.66 2.44 15.91
N LYS A 292 -5.74 1.88 16.69
CA LYS A 292 -4.90 0.75 16.30
C LYS A 292 -5.10 -0.41 17.26
N PRO A 293 -5.21 -1.66 16.76
CA PRO A 293 -5.21 -2.81 17.62
C PRO A 293 -3.85 -2.96 18.30
N GLU A 294 -3.84 -3.50 19.52
CA GLU A 294 -2.62 -3.85 20.23
C GLU A 294 -1.69 -4.69 19.32
N PRO A 295 -0.37 -4.44 19.34
CA PRO A 295 0.57 -5.26 18.59
C PRO A 295 0.60 -6.69 19.14
N GLY A 296 0.81 -7.65 18.23
CA GLY A 296 0.86 -9.07 18.57
C GLY A 296 -0.51 -9.75 18.59
N VAL A 297 -0.48 -11.09 18.63
CA VAL A 297 -1.70 -11.92 18.72
C VAL A 297 -2.05 -12.19 20.19
N VAL A 298 -1.05 -12.15 21.07
CA VAL A 298 -1.12 -12.41 22.51
C VAL A 298 -0.13 -11.48 23.21
N SER A 299 -0.49 -10.97 24.39
CA SER A 299 0.43 -10.30 25.30
C SER A 299 0.74 -11.21 26.48
N TYR A 300 2.01 -11.26 26.88
CA TYR A 300 2.46 -11.97 28.07
C TYR A 300 3.37 -11.05 28.89
N ARG A 301 3.25 -11.12 30.21
CA ARG A 301 4.16 -10.44 31.12
C ARG A 301 5.39 -11.33 31.31
N ALA A 302 6.44 -11.06 30.54
CA ALA A 302 7.73 -11.73 30.73
C ALA A 302 8.47 -11.11 31.91
N THR A 303 8.99 -11.94 32.81
CA THR A 303 9.98 -11.51 33.82
C THR A 303 11.31 -12.08 33.41
N TRP A 304 12.21 -11.24 32.91
CA TRP A 304 13.54 -11.66 32.50
C TRP A 304 14.35 -12.01 33.75
N ARG A 305 14.80 -13.26 33.82
CA ARG A 305 15.79 -13.67 34.81
C ARG A 305 17.17 -13.62 34.15
N GLN A 306 18.18 -13.29 34.94
CA GLN A 306 19.57 -13.48 34.53
C GLN A 306 19.74 -14.93 34.04
N PRO A 307 20.38 -15.16 32.89
CA PRO A 307 20.62 -16.51 32.41
C PRO A 307 21.42 -17.27 33.47
N VAL A 308 20.82 -18.30 34.07
CA VAL A 308 21.53 -19.21 34.97
C VAL A 308 22.15 -20.28 34.09
N ARG A 309 23.47 -20.21 33.93
CA ARG A 309 24.21 -21.22 33.20
C ARG A 309 24.39 -22.44 34.11
N PRO A 310 24.05 -23.65 33.65
CA PRO A 310 24.41 -24.86 34.38
C PRO A 310 25.94 -24.95 34.44
N ASP A 311 26.48 -25.27 35.62
CA ASP A 311 27.90 -25.58 35.75
C ASP A 311 28.16 -26.93 35.08
N ILE A 312 28.75 -26.93 33.89
CA ILE A 312 29.11 -28.13 33.15
C ILE A 312 30.50 -28.58 33.65
N SER A 313 30.61 -28.92 34.92
CA SER A 313 31.83 -29.46 35.52
C SER A 313 32.03 -30.96 35.20
N THR A 314 31.06 -31.58 34.55
CA THR A 314 31.09 -32.99 34.16
C THR A 314 31.74 -33.15 32.79
N HIS A 315 32.94 -33.72 32.77
CA HIS A 315 33.52 -34.24 31.54
C HIS A 315 32.67 -35.42 31.03
N ALA A 316 32.18 -35.30 29.80
CA ALA A 316 31.46 -36.40 29.16
C ALA A 316 32.39 -37.62 29.04
N THR A 317 31.94 -38.77 29.52
CA THR A 317 32.67 -40.04 29.43
C THR A 317 32.74 -40.60 28.01
N SER A 318 31.97 -40.05 27.07
CA SER A 318 31.97 -40.39 25.65
C SER A 318 31.79 -39.14 24.80
N GLN A 319 32.31 -39.17 23.57
CA GLN A 319 32.12 -38.14 22.55
C GLN A 319 31.28 -38.74 21.41
N PRO A 320 29.94 -38.68 21.51
CA PRO A 320 29.10 -39.16 20.42
C PRO A 320 29.22 -38.22 19.21
N ASP A 321 29.05 -38.78 18.01
CA ASP A 321 28.86 -37.98 16.81
C ASP A 321 27.50 -37.27 16.89
N ILE A 322 27.53 -35.93 16.85
CA ILE A 322 26.32 -35.10 16.93
C ILE A 322 26.00 -34.59 15.52
N PHE A 323 24.88 -35.04 14.97
CA PHE A 323 24.33 -34.53 13.72
C PHE A 323 23.21 -33.53 14.03
N PHE A 324 23.42 -32.27 13.65
CA PHE A 324 22.44 -31.20 13.85
C PHE A 324 21.78 -30.80 12.54
N PHE A 325 20.46 -30.99 12.46
CA PHE A 325 19.66 -30.61 11.31
C PHE A 325 18.71 -29.48 11.68
N MET A 326 18.82 -28.34 10.99
CA MET A 326 17.90 -27.23 11.12
C MET A 326 17.15 -27.02 9.82
N LEU A 327 15.82 -27.09 9.90
CA LEU A 327 14.93 -26.90 8.76
C LEU A 327 14.42 -25.47 8.75
N GLU A 328 14.67 -24.78 7.65
CA GLU A 328 14.29 -23.38 7.46
C GLU A 328 12.78 -23.24 7.25
N SER A 329 12.14 -22.33 8.00
CA SER A 329 10.73 -21.93 7.81
C SER A 329 9.70 -23.07 7.81
N VAL A 330 9.99 -24.20 8.47
CA VAL A 330 9.05 -25.32 8.58
C VAL A 330 8.02 -25.07 9.68
N ARG A 331 6.74 -25.18 9.32
CA ARG A 331 5.64 -25.14 10.27
C ARG A 331 5.38 -26.53 10.85
N ALA A 332 4.98 -26.60 12.12
CA ALA A 332 4.67 -27.86 12.78
C ALA A 332 3.57 -28.67 12.06
N ASP A 333 2.58 -27.99 11.47
CA ASP A 333 1.49 -28.63 10.72
C ASP A 333 1.86 -29.09 9.32
N ALA A 334 3.05 -28.73 8.82
CA ALA A 334 3.60 -29.28 7.58
C ALA A 334 4.17 -30.70 7.78
N ILE A 335 4.48 -31.09 9.03
CA ILE A 335 4.96 -32.43 9.36
C ILE A 335 3.76 -33.30 9.74
N SER A 336 3.15 -33.89 8.71
CA SER A 336 2.01 -34.82 8.81
C SER A 336 2.27 -36.11 8.04
N GLU A 337 1.51 -37.16 8.34
CA GLU A 337 1.60 -38.44 7.62
C GLU A 337 1.38 -38.28 6.11
N THR A 338 0.57 -37.31 5.70
CA THR A 338 0.25 -37.05 4.29
C THR A 338 1.38 -36.34 3.55
N HIS A 339 2.05 -35.37 4.17
CA HIS A 339 3.00 -34.49 3.49
C HIS A 339 4.47 -34.80 3.81
N ALA A 340 4.73 -35.40 4.97
CA ALA A 340 6.07 -35.75 5.44
C ALA A 340 6.04 -37.07 6.23
N PRO A 341 5.68 -38.21 5.61
CA PRO A 341 5.48 -39.48 6.30
C PRO A 341 6.73 -39.96 7.05
N PHE A 342 7.92 -39.81 6.46
CA PHE A 342 9.18 -40.21 7.10
C PHE A 342 9.53 -39.36 8.31
N LEU A 343 9.37 -38.03 8.21
CA LEU A 343 9.63 -37.12 9.35
C LEU A 343 8.60 -37.31 10.46
N THR A 344 7.35 -37.60 10.10
CA THR A 344 6.28 -37.90 11.06
C THR A 344 6.61 -39.17 11.83
N LYS A 345 6.97 -40.26 11.12
CA LYS A 345 7.41 -41.50 11.75
C LYS A 345 8.63 -41.29 12.65
N PHE A 346 9.65 -40.57 12.16
CA PHE A 346 10.85 -40.27 12.92
C PHE A 346 10.52 -39.51 14.22
N ARG A 347 9.68 -38.47 14.14
CA ARG A 347 9.21 -37.67 15.29
C ARG A 347 8.43 -38.52 16.29
N ASP A 348 7.46 -39.30 15.83
CA ASP A 348 6.45 -39.93 16.69
C ASP A 348 6.89 -41.29 17.24
N GLN A 349 7.80 -42.00 16.56
CA GLN A 349 8.18 -43.38 16.89
C GLN A 349 9.67 -43.56 17.23
N GLU A 350 10.56 -42.76 16.63
CA GLU A 350 12.01 -42.99 16.71
C GLU A 350 12.72 -41.96 17.61
N CYS A 351 12.10 -40.80 17.86
CA CYS A 351 12.67 -39.70 18.65
C CYS A 351 12.13 -39.61 20.09
N GLN A 352 12.91 -38.97 20.95
CA GLN A 352 12.45 -38.53 22.26
C GLN A 352 11.32 -37.50 22.12
N GLN A 353 10.23 -37.70 22.86
CA GLN A 353 9.09 -36.81 22.85
C GLN A 353 9.36 -35.54 23.68
N LEU A 354 9.54 -34.41 23.01
CA LEU A 354 9.83 -33.11 23.63
C LEU A 354 8.55 -32.31 24.01
N GLY A 355 7.37 -32.86 23.75
CA GLY A 355 6.09 -32.18 23.98
C GLY A 355 5.89 -30.98 23.04
N LYS A 356 5.28 -29.90 23.56
CA LYS A 356 5.06 -28.68 22.77
C LYS A 356 6.30 -27.79 22.80
N THR A 357 6.95 -27.63 21.66
CA THR A 357 8.11 -26.76 21.49
C THR A 357 7.74 -25.48 20.74
N TRP A 358 8.56 -24.45 20.91
CA TRP A 358 8.46 -23.18 20.20
C TRP A 358 9.84 -22.82 19.67
N ALA A 359 9.90 -22.26 18.46
CA ALA A 359 11.13 -21.67 17.96
C ALA A 359 11.55 -20.50 18.86
N GLY A 360 12.85 -20.29 19.01
CA GLY A 360 13.39 -19.16 19.78
C GLY A 360 12.90 -17.82 19.21
N SER A 361 12.72 -17.73 17.89
CA SER A 361 12.21 -16.57 17.18
C SER A 361 11.43 -16.96 15.91
N ASN A 362 10.71 -16.00 15.33
CA ASN A 362 10.10 -16.12 14.00
C ASN A 362 11.06 -15.76 12.85
N ALA A 363 12.31 -15.39 13.16
CA ALA A 363 13.37 -15.18 12.18
C ALA A 363 14.50 -16.18 12.41
N THR A 364 14.99 -16.78 11.33
CA THR A 364 15.99 -17.85 11.35
C THR A 364 17.22 -17.48 12.15
N HIS A 365 17.89 -16.40 11.79
CA HIS A 365 19.14 -15.96 12.43
C HIS A 365 18.98 -15.76 13.95
N LEU A 366 17.82 -15.29 14.40
CA LEU A 366 17.51 -15.14 15.82
C LEU A 366 17.24 -16.49 16.53
N SER A 367 16.64 -17.45 15.83
CA SER A 367 16.50 -18.82 16.31
C SER A 367 17.84 -19.54 16.38
N TRP A 368 18.72 -19.35 15.39
CA TRP A 368 20.10 -19.85 15.42
C TRP A 368 20.84 -19.32 16.65
N PHE A 369 20.83 -18.01 16.86
CA PHE A 369 21.41 -17.40 18.05
C PHE A 369 20.92 -18.08 19.33
N SER A 370 19.60 -18.29 19.42
CA SER A 370 19.00 -18.87 20.61
C SER A 370 19.44 -20.31 20.87
N VAL A 371 19.54 -21.11 19.81
CA VAL A 371 19.95 -22.52 19.92
C VAL A 371 21.43 -22.65 20.29
N PHE A 372 22.32 -21.89 19.64
CA PHE A 372 23.76 -22.02 19.86
C PHE A 372 24.26 -21.36 21.13
N ASN A 373 23.59 -20.30 21.60
CA ASN A 373 24.04 -19.54 22.78
C ASN A 373 23.20 -19.82 24.03
N GLY A 374 22.08 -20.56 23.91
CA GLY A 374 21.13 -20.75 25.00
C GLY A 374 20.50 -19.44 25.50
N GLN A 375 20.51 -18.39 24.68
CA GLN A 375 20.02 -17.05 25.02
C GLN A 375 18.76 -16.71 24.24
N LEU A 376 17.93 -15.80 24.78
CA LEU A 376 16.74 -15.36 24.07
C LEU A 376 17.09 -14.33 22.99
N PRO A 377 16.35 -14.27 21.86
CA PRO A 377 16.65 -13.37 20.74
C PRO A 377 16.90 -11.90 21.07
N PRO A 378 16.26 -11.29 22.09
CA PRO A 378 16.54 -9.89 22.42
C PRO A 378 18.01 -9.60 22.77
N PHE A 379 18.77 -10.59 23.24
CA PHE A 379 20.20 -10.43 23.54
C PHE A 379 21.10 -10.47 22.29
N TRP A 380 20.54 -10.73 21.10
CA TRP A 380 21.30 -10.77 19.84
C TRP A 380 22.02 -9.46 19.53
N GLY A 381 21.37 -8.32 19.79
CA GLY A 381 21.95 -6.99 19.53
C GLY A 381 23.23 -6.78 20.34
N ASP A 382 23.15 -6.99 21.66
CA ASP A 382 24.27 -6.85 22.58
C ASP A 382 25.40 -7.84 22.24
N ALA A 383 25.05 -9.06 21.85
CA ALA A 383 26.01 -10.08 21.42
C ALA A 383 26.76 -9.64 20.14
N MET A 384 26.05 -9.10 19.16
CA MET A 384 26.64 -8.58 17.92
C MET A 384 27.57 -7.39 18.19
N GLU A 385 27.20 -6.48 19.08
CA GLU A 385 28.07 -5.37 19.49
C GLU A 385 29.34 -5.87 20.19
N THR A 386 29.20 -6.85 21.09
CA THR A 386 30.34 -7.47 21.80
C THR A 386 31.34 -8.11 20.83
N ILE A 387 30.85 -8.88 19.86
CA ILE A 387 31.69 -9.47 18.81
C ILE A 387 32.33 -8.39 17.93
N ARG A 388 31.57 -7.34 17.56
CA ARG A 388 32.09 -6.23 16.75
C ARG A 388 33.21 -5.48 17.46
N ASP A 389 33.15 -5.41 18.78
CA ASP A 389 34.19 -4.84 19.64
C ASP A 389 35.39 -5.79 19.84
N GLY A 390 35.43 -6.94 19.14
CA GLY A 390 36.51 -7.92 19.18
C GLY A 390 36.55 -8.74 20.47
N LYS A 391 35.47 -8.74 21.24
CA LYS A 391 35.35 -9.55 22.46
C LYS A 391 34.64 -10.85 22.13
N ASP A 392 35.16 -11.95 22.66
CA ASP A 392 34.45 -13.22 22.60
C ASP A 392 33.14 -13.11 23.40
N LEU A 393 32.08 -13.72 22.87
CA LEU A 393 30.91 -13.96 23.69
C LEU A 393 31.34 -14.87 24.85
N PRO A 394 30.94 -14.55 26.10
CA PRO A 394 31.27 -15.40 27.22
C PRO A 394 30.77 -16.82 26.94
N ALA A 395 31.67 -17.81 27.02
CA ALA A 395 31.40 -19.22 26.65
C ALA A 395 30.04 -19.70 27.20
N SER A 396 29.21 -20.28 26.34
CA SER A 396 27.81 -20.67 26.62
C SER A 396 27.72 -21.80 27.64
#